data_AF-A0A6S6T5A0-F1
#
_entry.id   AF-A0A6S6T5A0-F1
#
_cell.length_a   1.000
_cell.length_b   1.000
_cell.length_c   1.000
_cell.angle_alpha   90.00
_cell.angle_beta   90.00
_cell.angle_gamma   90.00
#
_symmetry.space_group_name_H-M   'P 1'
#
loop_
_entity.id
_entity.type
_entity.pdbx_description
1 polymer ?
#
loop_
_entity_poly.entity_id
_entity_poly.type
_entity_poly.pdbx_seq_one_letter_code
_entity_poly.pdbx_strand_id
1 'polypeptide(L)'
;MLYKFLLLSSLMFLQLNAIDFKEINPKPSKTMIENQYKAQHCSSPFIANEKISEDFKYGCFCGKDYPQINNDEIKDFRKLTKAQRAKIIESYFLIKPYDDIDAICQQHDICYLYQGNKTKTCNRAIYSELKNLNKQFKEEKNTLHKQQCRHLASDIASVFKTIFASGDDENGMFEMGALFFNTSLTMAQKTVEKSIETILGKGSRYPKANTKCLISHKTD
;
A
#
# COMPACT_ATOMS: atom_id res chain seq x y z
N MET A 1 -35.06 8.07 30.26
CA MET A 1 -34.19 6.90 30.05
C MET A 1 -33.64 6.74 28.62
N LEU A 2 -34.10 7.49 27.60
CA LEU A 2 -33.58 7.37 26.23
C LEU A 2 -32.16 7.93 26.00
N TYR A 3 -31.72 8.91 26.80
CA TYR A 3 -30.42 9.58 26.58
C TYR A 3 -29.18 8.75 26.95
N LYS A 4 -29.32 7.71 27.78
CA LYS A 4 -28.19 6.84 28.15
C LYS A 4 -27.87 5.76 27.10
N PHE A 5 -28.81 5.44 26.21
CA PHE A 5 -28.58 4.46 25.13
C PHE A 5 -27.86 5.06 23.92
N LEU A 6 -28.04 6.37 23.64
CA LEU A 6 -27.39 7.06 22.51
C LEU A 6 -25.89 7.35 22.75
N LEU A 7 -25.45 7.44 24.00
CA LEU A 7 -24.04 7.66 24.36
C LEU A 7 -23.20 6.37 24.33
N LEU A 8 -23.82 5.19 24.43
CA LEU A 8 -23.09 3.93 24.27
C LEU A 8 -22.93 3.52 22.79
N SER A 9 -23.87 3.92 21.92
CA SER A 9 -23.74 3.69 20.48
C SER A 9 -22.70 4.58 19.81
N SER A 10 -22.33 5.72 20.39
CA SER A 10 -21.29 6.62 19.84
C SER A 10 -19.86 6.26 20.27
N LEU A 11 -19.67 5.41 21.29
CA LEU A 11 -18.35 4.91 21.70
C LEU A 11 -17.94 3.59 21.05
N MET A 12 -18.85 2.89 20.37
CA MET A 12 -18.55 1.64 19.66
C MET A 12 -18.19 1.85 18.18
N PHE A 13 -18.28 3.08 17.67
CA PHE A 13 -17.78 3.40 16.34
C PHE A 13 -16.30 3.78 16.40
N LEU A 14 -15.47 2.85 15.92
CA LEU A 14 -14.22 3.11 15.20
C LEU A 14 -12.96 3.38 16.03
N GLN A 15 -12.61 2.48 16.94
CA GLN A 15 -11.21 2.05 17.01
C GLN A 15 -11.03 0.86 16.07
N LEU A 16 -11.09 1.12 14.76
CA LEU A 16 -10.37 0.28 13.80
C LEU A 16 -8.90 0.48 14.15
N ASN A 17 -8.36 -0.37 15.04
CA ASN A 17 -6.95 -0.33 15.40
C ASN A 17 -6.14 -0.36 14.11
N ALA A 18 -5.35 0.69 13.90
CA ALA A 18 -4.39 0.73 12.80
C ALA A 18 -3.49 -0.49 12.95
N ILE A 19 -3.40 -1.32 11.92
CA ILE A 19 -2.55 -2.50 11.93
C ILE A 19 -1.20 -2.07 11.34
N ASP A 20 -0.16 -2.14 12.15
CA ASP A 20 1.22 -1.81 11.75
C ASP A 20 1.92 -3.07 11.23
N PHE A 21 2.66 -2.95 10.12
CA PHE A 21 3.50 -4.03 9.60
C PHE A 21 4.51 -4.53 10.63
N LYS A 22 4.99 -3.71 11.55
CA LYS A 22 5.90 -4.14 12.64
C LYS A 22 5.31 -5.23 13.53
N GLU A 23 3.99 -5.31 13.63
CA GLU A 23 3.29 -6.31 14.44
C GLU A 23 3.01 -7.60 13.67
N ILE A 24 2.84 -7.52 12.35
CA ILE A 24 2.37 -8.64 11.51
C ILE A 24 3.42 -9.23 10.57
N ASN A 25 4.53 -8.52 10.31
CA ASN A 25 5.68 -9.02 9.57
C ASN A 25 6.66 -9.77 10.49
N PRO A 26 7.49 -10.68 9.94
CA PRO A 26 8.51 -11.34 10.73
C PRO A 26 9.53 -10.30 11.22
N LYS A 27 10.05 -10.51 12.45
CA LYS A 27 11.22 -9.76 12.90
C LYS A 27 12.41 -10.06 11.96
N PRO A 28 13.19 -9.05 11.55
CA PRO A 28 14.34 -9.26 10.67
C PRO A 28 15.31 -10.29 11.26
N SER A 29 15.63 -11.32 10.47
CA SER A 29 16.69 -12.28 10.81
C SER A 29 18.07 -11.63 10.63
N LYS A 30 19.13 -12.28 11.13
CA LYS A 30 20.51 -11.85 10.86
C LYS A 30 20.78 -11.74 9.35
N THR A 31 20.32 -12.70 8.57
CA THR A 31 20.45 -12.71 7.10
C THR A 31 19.67 -11.56 6.46
N MET A 32 18.45 -11.25 6.92
CA MET A 32 17.68 -10.10 6.40
C MET A 32 18.40 -8.78 6.66
N ILE A 33 18.97 -8.61 7.86
CA ILE A 33 19.76 -7.43 8.22
C ILE A 33 21.01 -7.33 7.34
N GLU A 34 21.76 -8.43 7.17
CA GLU A 34 22.93 -8.47 6.28
C GLU A 34 22.58 -8.17 4.82
N ASN A 35 21.44 -8.67 4.34
CA ASN A 35 20.94 -8.41 2.99
C ASN A 35 20.58 -6.94 2.81
N GLN A 36 19.98 -6.29 3.82
CA GLN A 36 19.63 -4.88 3.77
C GLN A 36 20.84 -3.97 3.55
N TYR A 37 22.00 -4.31 4.13
CA TYR A 37 23.26 -3.58 3.89
C TYR A 37 23.83 -3.77 2.49
N LYS A 38 23.50 -4.89 1.84
CA LYS A 38 23.92 -5.23 0.47
C LYS A 38 22.86 -4.86 -0.57
N ALA A 39 21.72 -4.32 -0.14
CA ALA A 39 20.55 -4.14 -0.97
C ALA A 39 20.85 -3.19 -2.13
N GLN A 40 20.44 -3.59 -3.32
CA GLN A 40 20.60 -2.81 -4.54
C GLN A 40 19.27 -2.20 -4.95
N HIS A 41 19.30 -1.02 -5.56
CA HIS A 41 18.10 -0.48 -6.20
C HIS A 41 17.70 -1.38 -7.38
N CYS A 42 16.41 -1.59 -7.59
CA CYS A 42 15.97 -2.28 -8.80
C CYS A 42 16.42 -1.51 -10.05
N SER A 43 16.83 -2.23 -11.09
CA SER A 43 17.45 -1.67 -12.29
C SER A 43 16.50 -0.78 -13.11
N SER A 44 15.19 -1.00 -12.99
CA SER A 44 14.17 -0.27 -13.75
C SER A 44 12.87 -0.19 -12.93
N PRO A 45 12.77 0.75 -11.97
CA PRO A 45 11.54 0.95 -11.21
C PRO A 45 10.41 1.40 -12.15
N PHE A 46 9.21 0.87 -11.94
CA PHE A 46 8.03 1.32 -12.68
C PHE A 46 7.61 2.71 -12.21
N ILE A 47 7.22 3.53 -13.18
CA ILE A 47 6.75 4.89 -12.93
C ILE A 47 5.23 4.90 -13.00
N ALA A 48 4.60 5.63 -12.09
CA ALA A 48 3.15 5.71 -12.03
C ALA A 48 2.60 6.32 -13.32
N ASN A 49 1.65 5.62 -13.94
CA ASN A 49 0.88 6.12 -15.07
C ASN A 49 -0.40 6.81 -14.57
N GLU A 50 -1.01 7.70 -15.34
CA GLU A 50 -2.21 8.43 -14.92
C GLU A 50 -3.46 7.55 -14.68
N LYS A 51 -3.39 6.24 -14.98
CA LYS A 51 -4.48 5.28 -14.87
C LYS A 51 -4.08 4.08 -14.01
N ILE A 52 -4.43 4.13 -12.73
CA ILE A 52 -4.32 2.94 -11.87
C ILE A 52 -5.38 1.91 -12.30
N SER A 53 -4.92 0.72 -12.65
CA SER A 53 -5.70 -0.44 -13.09
C SER A 53 -5.18 -1.72 -12.41
N GLU A 54 -5.73 -2.88 -12.74
CA GLU A 54 -5.29 -4.17 -12.18
C GLU A 54 -3.82 -4.48 -12.53
N ASP A 55 -3.33 -3.98 -13.67
CA ASP A 55 -1.95 -4.14 -14.14
C ASP A 55 -1.02 -3.01 -13.64
N PHE A 56 -1.47 -2.21 -12.67
CA PHE A 56 -0.68 -1.11 -12.13
C PHE A 56 0.62 -1.62 -11.52
N LYS A 57 1.72 -0.93 -11.85
CA LYS A 57 3.03 -1.12 -11.25
C LYS A 57 3.65 0.22 -10.87
N TYR A 58 4.33 0.26 -9.74
CA TYR A 58 5.09 1.41 -9.27
C TYR A 58 6.30 0.98 -8.44
N GLY A 59 7.40 1.69 -8.59
CA GLY A 59 8.64 1.40 -7.88
C GLY A 59 9.17 0.01 -8.23
N CYS A 60 9.63 -0.71 -7.22
CA CYS A 60 10.14 -2.07 -7.33
C CYS A 60 9.14 -3.12 -6.80
N PHE A 61 8.11 -2.71 -6.06
CA PHE A 61 7.23 -3.62 -5.31
C PHE A 61 5.74 -3.36 -5.46
N CYS A 62 5.30 -2.14 -5.76
CA CYS A 62 3.86 -1.92 -5.87
C CYS A 62 3.33 -2.53 -7.16
N GLY A 63 2.52 -3.58 -7.08
CA GLY A 63 1.77 -4.12 -8.21
C GLY A 63 1.40 -5.58 -8.01
N LYS A 64 0.39 -6.06 -8.75
CA LYS A 64 0.04 -7.48 -8.72
C LYS A 64 1.18 -8.29 -9.37
N ASP A 65 1.58 -9.38 -8.73
CA ASP A 65 2.63 -10.30 -9.20
C ASP A 65 3.95 -9.56 -9.53
N TYR A 66 4.26 -8.50 -8.78
CA TYR A 66 5.43 -7.64 -8.95
C TYR A 66 6.06 -7.34 -7.58
N PRO A 67 7.38 -7.50 -7.38
CA PRO A 67 8.35 -7.94 -8.37
C PRO A 67 8.19 -9.42 -8.67
N GLN A 68 8.44 -9.81 -9.92
CA GLN A 68 8.57 -11.23 -10.28
C GLN A 68 9.90 -11.73 -9.72
N ILE A 69 9.90 -12.16 -8.46
CA ILE A 69 11.03 -12.90 -7.92
C ILE A 69 10.95 -14.29 -8.52
N ASN A 70 11.59 -14.44 -9.69
CA ASN A 70 11.66 -15.70 -10.41
C ASN A 70 12.24 -16.77 -9.49
N ASN A 71 11.40 -17.73 -9.14
CA ASN A 71 11.82 -18.95 -8.51
C ASN A 71 11.07 -20.05 -9.24
N ASP A 72 11.78 -20.77 -10.10
CA ASP A 72 11.23 -21.76 -11.06
C ASP A 72 10.43 -22.89 -10.36
N GLU A 73 10.56 -23.00 -9.04
CA GLU A 73 9.85 -23.96 -8.19
C GLU A 73 8.46 -23.50 -7.70
N ILE A 74 8.09 -22.22 -7.87
CA ILE A 74 6.93 -21.62 -7.19
C ILE A 74 5.77 -21.40 -8.15
N LYS A 75 4.80 -22.32 -8.13
CA LYS A 75 3.51 -22.16 -8.86
C LYS A 75 2.38 -21.55 -8.02
N ASP A 76 2.48 -21.60 -6.69
CA ASP A 76 1.48 -21.05 -5.75
C ASP A 76 2.12 -20.80 -4.37
N PHE A 77 2.09 -19.56 -3.89
CA PHE A 77 2.68 -19.16 -2.60
C PHE A 77 2.01 -19.86 -1.40
N ARG A 78 0.74 -20.28 -1.54
CA ARG A 78 -0.01 -20.99 -0.48
C ARG A 78 0.53 -22.39 -0.21
N LYS A 79 1.26 -22.96 -1.17
CA LYS A 79 1.85 -24.31 -1.08
C LYS A 79 3.27 -24.30 -0.50
N LEU A 80 3.81 -23.12 -0.20
CA LEU A 80 5.17 -22.97 0.31
C LEU A 80 5.27 -23.36 1.79
N THR A 81 6.29 -24.15 2.10
CA THR A 81 6.70 -24.41 3.47
C THR A 81 7.14 -23.12 4.17
N LYS A 82 7.14 -23.10 5.50
CA LYS A 82 7.62 -21.96 6.29
C LYS A 82 9.08 -21.61 5.94
N ALA A 83 9.92 -22.61 5.70
CA ALA A 83 11.33 -22.42 5.35
C ALA A 83 11.48 -21.80 3.94
N GLN A 84 10.70 -22.23 2.96
CA GLN A 84 10.69 -21.62 1.62
C GLN A 84 10.24 -20.17 1.68
N ARG A 85 9.16 -19.87 2.41
CA ARG A 85 8.69 -18.49 2.63
C ARG A 85 9.77 -17.60 3.26
N ALA A 86 10.46 -18.09 4.28
CA ALA A 86 11.55 -17.35 4.92
C ALA A 86 12.68 -16.99 3.93
N LYS A 87 13.12 -17.95 3.10
CA LYS A 87 14.14 -17.70 2.05
C LYS A 87 13.70 -16.66 1.02
N ILE A 88 12.43 -16.70 0.60
CA ILE A 88 11.89 -15.70 -0.35
C ILE A 88 11.85 -14.33 0.33
N ILE A 89 11.34 -14.24 1.56
CA ILE A 89 11.33 -12.97 2.31
C ILE A 89 12.76 -12.41 2.43
N GLU A 90 13.76 -13.24 2.71
CA GLU A 90 15.16 -12.79 2.74
C GLU A 90 15.63 -12.16 1.42
N SER A 91 15.12 -12.62 0.27
CA SER A 91 15.44 -12.03 -1.04
C SER A 91 14.80 -10.65 -1.25
N TYR A 92 13.64 -10.36 -0.63
CA TYR A 92 13.05 -9.02 -0.67
C TYR A 92 13.98 -7.98 -0.02
N PHE A 93 14.74 -8.37 1.01
CA PHE A 93 15.72 -7.49 1.69
C PHE A 93 16.98 -7.23 0.86
N LEU A 94 17.18 -7.90 -0.29
CA LEU A 94 18.27 -7.58 -1.23
C LEU A 94 17.89 -6.46 -2.21
N ILE A 95 16.62 -6.05 -2.24
CA ILE A 95 16.12 -5.02 -3.14
C ILE A 95 15.74 -3.80 -2.30
N LYS A 96 16.35 -2.66 -2.60
CA LYS A 96 16.08 -1.40 -1.93
C LYS A 96 14.84 -0.75 -2.55
N PRO A 97 13.82 -0.40 -1.75
CA PRO A 97 12.66 0.32 -2.25
C PRO A 97 13.03 1.60 -2.99
N TYR A 98 12.24 1.93 -4.00
CA TYR A 98 12.41 3.13 -4.80
C TYR A 98 12.26 4.40 -3.93
N ASP A 99 11.21 4.43 -3.10
CA ASP A 99 10.84 5.49 -2.16
C ASP A 99 9.96 4.97 -1.02
N ASP A 100 9.35 5.86 -0.22
CA ASP A 100 8.57 5.46 0.97
C ASP A 100 7.23 4.81 0.62
N ILE A 101 6.63 5.13 -0.53
CA ILE A 101 5.43 4.45 -1.02
C ILE A 101 5.79 3.01 -1.37
N ASP A 102 6.88 2.83 -2.12
CA ASP A 102 7.37 1.52 -2.54
C ASP A 102 7.84 0.66 -1.35
N ALA A 103 8.37 1.29 -0.31
CA ALA A 103 8.73 0.61 0.93
C ALA A 103 7.51 0.00 1.63
N ILE A 104 6.36 0.69 1.63
CA ILE A 104 5.11 0.15 2.18
C ILE A 104 4.63 -1.06 1.35
N CYS A 105 4.75 -1.01 0.02
CA CYS A 105 4.43 -2.14 -0.84
C CYS A 105 5.34 -3.35 -0.58
N GLN A 106 6.65 -3.14 -0.40
CA GLN A 106 7.57 -4.20 0.02
C GLN A 106 7.12 -4.87 1.32
N GLN A 107 6.70 -4.09 2.33
CA GLN A 107 6.21 -4.64 3.59
C GLN A 107 4.91 -5.45 3.42
N HIS A 108 4.05 -5.05 2.50
CA HIS A 108 2.83 -5.77 2.16
C HIS A 108 3.10 -7.12 1.50
N ASP A 109 4.03 -7.18 0.54
CA ASP A 109 4.43 -8.44 -0.10
C ASP A 109 5.05 -9.41 0.91
N ILE A 110 5.92 -8.90 1.79
CA ILE A 110 6.49 -9.67 2.91
C ILE A 110 5.39 -10.20 3.83
N CYS A 111 4.38 -9.38 4.12
CA CYS A 111 3.23 -9.80 4.93
C CYS A 111 2.47 -10.96 4.26
N TYR A 112 2.18 -10.84 2.96
CA TYR A 112 1.49 -11.88 2.19
C TYR A 112 2.26 -13.20 2.22
N LEU A 113 3.57 -13.14 1.95
CA LEU A 113 4.45 -14.30 2.01
C LEU A 113 4.48 -14.91 3.40
N TYR A 114 4.62 -14.11 4.45
CA TYR A 114 4.74 -14.60 5.81
C TYR A 114 3.44 -15.24 6.31
N GLN A 115 2.31 -14.58 6.08
CA GLN A 115 1.01 -15.00 6.58
C GLN A 115 0.40 -16.14 5.75
N GLY A 116 0.79 -16.30 4.48
CA GLY A 116 0.34 -17.34 3.56
C GLY A 116 -1.11 -17.15 3.10
N ASN A 117 -2.08 -17.24 4.02
CA ASN A 117 -3.52 -17.23 3.71
C ASN A 117 -4.29 -16.04 4.34
N LYS A 118 -3.64 -15.18 5.14
CA LYS A 118 -4.33 -14.07 5.85
C LYS A 118 -4.19 -12.73 5.12
N THR A 119 -4.71 -12.68 3.90
CA THR A 119 -4.61 -11.54 2.96
C THR A 119 -5.27 -10.26 3.50
N LYS A 120 -6.40 -10.39 4.21
CA LYS A 120 -7.17 -9.25 4.75
C LYS A 120 -6.38 -8.40 5.76
N THR A 121 -5.58 -9.01 6.62
CA THR A 121 -4.78 -8.27 7.62
C THR A 121 -3.70 -7.44 6.93
N CYS A 122 -2.99 -8.03 5.96
CA CYS A 122 -1.98 -7.34 5.16
C CYS A 122 -2.61 -6.18 4.36
N ASN A 123 -3.78 -6.39 3.75
CA ASN A 123 -4.51 -5.36 3.01
C ASN A 123 -4.94 -4.18 3.89
N ARG A 124 -5.38 -4.45 5.13
CA ARG A 124 -5.69 -3.38 6.10
C ARG A 124 -4.44 -2.60 6.51
N ALA A 125 -3.31 -3.28 6.71
CA ALA A 125 -2.06 -2.65 7.07
C ALA A 125 -1.54 -1.72 5.96
N ILE A 126 -1.46 -2.18 4.70
CA ILE A 126 -1.04 -1.31 3.58
C ILE A 126 -1.96 -0.10 3.41
N TYR A 127 -3.28 -0.29 3.54
CA TYR A 127 -4.22 0.83 3.46
C TYR A 127 -3.99 1.85 4.58
N SER A 128 -3.77 1.38 5.81
CA SER A 128 -3.49 2.23 6.97
C SER A 128 -2.20 3.02 6.78
N GLU A 129 -1.12 2.34 6.38
CA GLU A 129 0.20 2.95 6.17
C GLU A 129 0.20 3.96 5.04
N LEU A 130 -0.42 3.65 3.89
CA LEU A 130 -0.52 4.60 2.78
C LEU A 130 -1.41 5.81 3.12
N LYS A 131 -2.46 5.63 3.92
CA LYS A 131 -3.29 6.73 4.42
C LYS A 131 -2.50 7.61 5.40
N ASN A 132 -1.67 7.01 6.25
CA ASN A 132 -0.77 7.75 7.12
C ASN A 132 0.26 8.53 6.31
N LEU A 133 0.87 7.90 5.30
CA LEU A 133 1.83 8.54 4.41
C LEU A 133 1.20 9.70 3.62
N ASN A 134 -0.04 9.54 3.14
CA ASN A 134 -0.82 10.62 2.53
C ASN A 134 -0.97 11.84 3.45
N LYS A 135 -1.26 11.60 4.74
CA LYS A 135 -1.35 12.65 5.75
C LYS A 135 0.00 13.32 5.97
N GLN A 136 1.09 12.56 6.05
CA GLN A 136 2.43 13.12 6.20
C GLN A 136 2.82 14.00 5.00
N PHE A 137 2.55 13.58 3.76
CA PHE A 137 2.77 14.43 2.58
C PHE A 137 1.93 15.72 2.59
N LYS A 138 0.73 15.69 3.16
CA LYS A 138 -0.13 16.87 3.31
C LYS A 138 0.44 17.86 4.34
N GLU A 139 1.11 17.37 5.38
CA GLU A 139 1.71 18.18 6.44
C GLU A 139 3.05 18.80 6.05
N GLU A 140 3.69 18.29 4.98
CA GLU A 140 4.89 18.89 4.40
C GLU A 140 4.61 20.18 3.60
N LYS A 141 5.67 20.86 3.15
CA LYS A 141 5.57 22.07 2.32
C LYS A 141 4.67 21.80 1.11
N ASN A 142 3.70 22.69 0.90
CA ASN A 142 2.73 22.63 -0.19
C ASN A 142 3.39 22.90 -1.56
N THR A 143 4.10 21.88 -2.06
CA THR A 143 4.76 21.88 -3.36
C THR A 143 4.01 20.93 -4.29
N LEU A 144 4.08 21.18 -5.60
CA LEU A 144 3.46 20.31 -6.61
C LEU A 144 3.91 18.85 -6.44
N HIS A 145 5.20 18.62 -6.18
CA HIS A 145 5.73 17.26 -5.95
C HIS A 145 5.07 16.56 -4.76
N LYS A 146 4.91 17.24 -3.63
CA LYS A 146 4.26 16.65 -2.44
C LYS A 146 2.78 16.38 -2.68
N GLN A 147 2.10 17.23 -3.44
CA GLN A 147 0.72 16.97 -3.88
C GLN A 147 0.66 15.72 -4.77
N GLN A 148 1.57 15.57 -5.74
CA GLN A 148 1.64 14.40 -6.61
C GLN A 148 1.89 13.10 -5.82
N CYS A 149 2.82 13.13 -4.86
CA CYS A 149 3.08 11.99 -3.96
C CYS A 149 1.87 11.65 -3.09
N ARG A 150 1.16 12.67 -2.59
CA ARG A 150 -0.08 12.50 -1.85
C ARG A 150 -1.16 11.83 -2.71
N HIS A 151 -1.35 12.27 -3.95
CA HIS A 151 -2.30 11.65 -4.87
C HIS A 151 -1.93 10.19 -5.16
N LEU A 152 -0.65 9.91 -5.43
CA LEU A 152 -0.17 8.56 -5.67
C LEU A 152 -0.44 7.63 -4.47
N ALA A 153 -0.05 8.03 -3.26
CA ALA A 153 -0.30 7.25 -2.04
C ALA A 153 -1.81 7.00 -1.83
N SER A 154 -2.65 8.01 -2.07
CA SER A 154 -4.11 7.88 -1.96
C SER A 154 -4.69 6.90 -2.96
N ASP A 155 -4.25 6.97 -4.22
CA ASP A 155 -4.80 6.16 -5.29
C ASP A 155 -4.37 4.69 -5.15
N ILE A 156 -3.11 4.44 -4.74
CA ILE A 156 -2.65 3.08 -4.39
C ILE A 156 -3.44 2.52 -3.19
N ALA A 157 -3.61 3.32 -2.12
CA ALA A 157 -4.40 2.90 -0.96
C ALA A 157 -5.84 2.50 -1.36
N SER A 158 -6.46 3.30 -2.24
CA SER A 158 -7.78 3.00 -2.77
C SER A 158 -7.81 1.65 -3.47
N VAL A 159 -6.83 1.35 -4.32
CA VAL A 159 -6.76 0.07 -5.05
C VAL A 159 -6.62 -1.13 -4.11
N PHE A 160 -5.77 -1.06 -3.09
CA PHE A 160 -5.68 -2.14 -2.12
C PHE A 160 -6.96 -2.31 -1.28
N LYS A 161 -7.73 -1.23 -1.08
CA LYS A 161 -9.03 -1.28 -0.42
C LYS A 161 -10.16 -1.78 -1.35
N THR A 162 -10.10 -1.56 -2.66
CA THR A 162 -11.24 -1.85 -3.56
C THR A 162 -11.03 -3.06 -4.45
N ILE A 163 -9.82 -3.26 -4.98
CA ILE A 163 -9.51 -4.33 -5.93
C ILE A 163 -8.92 -5.53 -5.19
N PHE A 164 -8.01 -5.30 -4.24
CA PHE A 164 -7.32 -6.38 -3.54
C PHE A 164 -7.94 -6.77 -2.20
N ALA A 165 -8.81 -5.94 -1.60
CA ALA A 165 -9.49 -6.26 -0.34
C ALA A 165 -10.46 -7.44 -0.46
N SER A 166 -10.98 -7.68 -1.66
CA SER A 166 -11.89 -8.79 -1.98
C SER A 166 -11.19 -10.14 -2.13
N GLY A 167 -9.87 -10.23 -1.87
CA GLY A 167 -9.07 -11.43 -2.13
C GLY A 167 -9.70 -12.72 -1.60
N ASP A 168 -9.96 -13.64 -2.52
CA ASP A 168 -10.04 -15.11 -2.47
C ASP A 168 -10.69 -15.84 -1.28
N ASP A 169 -11.35 -15.13 -0.37
CA ASP A 169 -12.18 -15.73 0.66
C ASP A 169 -13.60 -15.88 0.10
N GLU A 170 -14.08 -17.11 -0.07
CA GLU A 170 -15.42 -17.50 -0.56
C GLU A 170 -16.61 -16.85 0.21
N ASN A 171 -16.34 -16.04 1.24
CA ASN A 171 -17.34 -15.33 2.06
C ASN A 171 -17.45 -13.81 1.77
N GLY A 172 -16.90 -13.30 0.66
CA GLY A 172 -16.83 -11.86 0.34
C GLY A 172 -18.13 -11.12 -0.03
N MET A 173 -19.29 -11.79 0.01
CA MET A 173 -20.53 -11.25 -0.56
C MET A 173 -21.13 -10.05 0.20
N PHE A 174 -20.82 -9.87 1.48
CA PHE A 174 -21.38 -8.79 2.30
C PHE A 174 -20.58 -7.48 2.25
N GLU A 175 -19.26 -7.53 2.02
CA GLU A 175 -18.41 -6.33 1.91
C GLU A 175 -18.55 -5.61 0.55
N MET A 176 -18.98 -6.33 -0.50
CA MET A 176 -19.19 -5.77 -1.83
C MET A 176 -20.26 -4.66 -1.83
N GLY A 177 -21.31 -4.79 -1.00
CA GLY A 177 -22.39 -3.80 -0.88
C GLY A 177 -21.92 -2.44 -0.34
N ALA A 178 -21.02 -2.42 0.64
CA ALA A 178 -20.45 -1.18 1.18
C ALA A 178 -19.36 -0.58 0.27
N LEU A 179 -18.73 -1.41 -0.56
CA LEU A 179 -17.74 -1.00 -1.55
C LEU A 179 -18.37 -0.22 -2.70
N PHE A 180 -19.51 -0.64 -3.28
CA PHE A 180 -20.15 0.08 -4.40
C PHE A 180 -20.52 1.53 -4.06
N PHE A 181 -20.99 1.82 -2.84
CA PHE A 181 -21.30 3.19 -2.42
C PHE A 181 -20.04 4.04 -2.21
N ASN A 182 -18.97 3.48 -1.65
CA ASN A 182 -17.71 4.21 -1.45
C ASN A 182 -16.93 4.44 -2.75
N THR A 183 -16.94 3.50 -3.68
CA THR A 183 -16.29 3.67 -4.99
C THR A 183 -16.97 4.77 -5.79
N SER A 184 -18.31 4.82 -5.78
CA SER A 184 -19.11 5.89 -6.40
C SER A 184 -18.77 7.26 -5.80
N LEU A 185 -18.63 7.34 -4.47
CA LEU A 185 -18.24 8.57 -3.78
C LEU A 185 -16.80 9.00 -4.12
N THR A 186 -15.88 8.03 -4.20
CA THR A 186 -14.47 8.29 -4.53
C THR A 186 -14.30 8.70 -5.99
N MET A 187 -15.06 8.11 -6.91
CA MET A 187 -15.10 8.54 -8.32
C MET A 187 -15.76 9.92 -8.49
N ALA A 188 -16.81 10.23 -7.72
CA ALA A 188 -17.41 11.55 -7.70
C ALA A 188 -16.43 12.61 -7.15
N GLN A 189 -15.72 12.33 -6.05
CA GLN A 189 -14.64 13.19 -5.57
C GLN A 189 -13.52 13.35 -6.59
N LYS A 190 -13.11 12.28 -7.29
CA LYS A 190 -12.13 12.34 -8.38
C LYS A 190 -12.57 13.20 -9.56
N THR A 191 -13.88 13.25 -9.85
CA THR A 191 -14.45 14.11 -10.90
C THR A 191 -14.40 15.59 -10.51
N VAL A 192 -14.66 15.89 -9.23
CA VAL A 192 -14.50 17.23 -8.67
C VAL A 192 -13.02 17.64 -8.62
N GLU A 193 -12.10 16.74 -8.23
CA GLU A 193 -10.65 17.02 -8.22
C GLU A 193 -10.09 17.26 -9.62
N LYS A 194 -10.50 16.48 -10.63
CA LYS A 194 -10.15 16.73 -12.04
C LYS A 194 -10.58 18.12 -12.53
N SER A 195 -11.69 18.62 -12.00
CA SER A 195 -12.20 19.95 -12.33
C SER A 195 -11.32 21.05 -11.72
N ILE A 196 -10.69 20.79 -10.58
CA ILE A 196 -9.75 21.72 -9.91
C ILE A 196 -8.33 21.63 -10.54
N GLU A 197 -7.86 20.44 -10.91
CA GLU A 197 -6.59 20.25 -11.65
C GLU A 197 -6.59 20.97 -13.01
N THR A 198 -7.75 21.04 -13.67
CA THR A 198 -7.91 21.79 -14.93
C THR A 198 -7.75 23.31 -14.74
N ILE A 199 -7.97 23.83 -13.53
CA ILE A 199 -7.89 25.26 -13.19
C ILE A 199 -6.49 25.67 -12.71
N LEU A 200 -5.66 24.73 -12.22
CA LEU A 200 -4.37 25.03 -11.57
C LEU A 200 -3.09 24.69 -12.37
N GLY A 201 -3.22 24.27 -13.63
CA GLY A 201 -2.10 24.19 -14.58
C GLY A 201 -1.66 22.77 -14.93
N LYS A 202 -1.22 22.61 -16.17
CA LYS A 202 -0.88 21.36 -16.89
C LYS A 202 0.29 20.56 -16.29
N GLY A 203 0.14 20.03 -15.08
CA GLY A 203 1.05 19.05 -14.49
C GLY A 203 0.48 17.63 -14.53
N SER A 204 1.32 16.62 -14.75
CA SER A 204 0.96 15.21 -14.51
C SER A 204 0.45 15.04 -13.08
N ARG A 205 -0.60 14.23 -12.86
CA ARG A 205 -1.16 13.92 -11.53
C ARG A 205 -0.15 13.22 -10.62
N TYR A 206 0.79 12.47 -11.19
CA TYR A 206 1.79 11.70 -10.47
C TYR A 206 3.22 12.24 -10.68
N PRO A 207 4.17 11.91 -9.77
CA PRO A 207 5.55 12.33 -9.88
C PRO A 207 6.21 11.85 -11.17
N LYS A 208 7.20 12.59 -11.66
CA LYS A 208 8.00 12.20 -12.84
C LYS A 208 8.96 11.06 -12.49
N ALA A 209 9.45 10.36 -13.52
CA ALA A 209 10.28 9.16 -13.42
C ALA A 209 11.53 9.26 -12.50
N ASN A 210 12.05 10.46 -12.32
CA ASN A 210 13.24 10.73 -11.51
C ASN A 210 12.93 11.40 -10.16
N THR A 211 11.66 11.45 -9.76
CA THR A 211 11.23 12.16 -8.55
C THR A 211 10.63 11.19 -7.53
N LYS A 212 11.29 11.05 -6.39
CA LYS A 212 10.93 10.10 -5.34
C LYS A 212 9.98 10.71 -4.30
N CYS A 213 9.03 9.91 -3.82
CA CYS A 213 8.16 10.27 -2.72
C CYS A 213 8.78 9.89 -1.38
N LEU A 214 9.73 10.71 -0.94
CA LEU A 214 10.37 10.59 0.36
C LEU A 214 9.74 11.57 1.34
N ILE A 215 9.42 11.14 2.55
CA ILE A 215 9.09 11.99 3.67
C ILE A 215 10.37 12.59 4.20
N SER A 216 10.33 13.90 4.46
CA SER A 216 11.41 14.54 5.21
C SER A 216 11.37 13.99 6.62
N HIS A 217 12.20 12.98 6.94
CA HIS A 217 12.32 12.52 8.32
C HIS A 217 12.64 13.76 9.17
N LYS A 218 11.77 14.07 10.14
CA LYS A 218 12.24 14.82 11.30
C LYS A 218 13.32 13.94 11.90
N THR A 219 14.57 14.36 11.74
CA THR A 219 15.59 14.02 12.73
C THR A 219 15.06 14.56 14.04
N ASP A 220 14.44 13.68 14.83
CA ASP A 220 14.33 13.88 16.27
C ASP A 220 15.74 13.84 16.88
#